data_AF-A0A543FCY7-F1
#
_entry.id   AF-A0A543FCY7-F1
#
_cell.length_a   1.000
_cell.length_b   1.000
_cell.length_c   1.000
_cell.angle_alpha   90.00
_cell.angle_beta   90.00
_cell.angle_gamma   90.00
#
_symmetry.space_group_name_H-M   'P 1'
#
loop_
_entity.id
_entity.type
_entity.pdbx_description
1 polymer ?
#
loop_
_entity_poly.entity_id
_entity_poly.type
_entity_poly.pdbx_seq_one_letter_code
_entity_poly.pdbx_strand_id
1 'polypeptide(L)' 'MSNGAKALLEGGPADLPERIVPITPPGIELKIPFKDGYEHFKVTQRQADTESGRLTVYEWCDRTKIAE' A
#
# COMPACT_ATOMS: atom_id res chain seq x y z
N MET A 1 17.27 6.92 13.22
CA MET A 1 16.46 5.88 12.56
C MET A 1 15.06 6.41 12.35
N SER A 2 14.64 6.63 11.11
CA SER A 2 13.23 6.92 10.82
C SER A 2 12.49 5.59 10.91
N ASN A 3 12.00 5.24 12.10
CA ASN A 3 11.06 4.13 12.30
C ASN A 3 9.70 4.55 11.71
N GLY A 4 9.69 4.80 10.39
CA GLY A 4 8.54 5.28 9.65
C GLY A 4 7.42 4.26 9.76
N ALA A 5 6.17 4.77 9.85
CA ALA A 5 5.01 3.90 9.87
C ALA A 5 5.01 3.02 8.61
N LYS A 6 4.54 1.79 8.74
CA LYS A 6 4.39 0.84 7.64
C LYS A 6 2.91 0.52 7.44
N ALA A 7 2.57 0.13 6.22
CA ALA A 7 1.25 -0.35 5.85
C ALA A 7 1.34 -1.72 5.18
N LEU A 8 0.29 -2.53 5.36
CA LEU A 8 0.11 -3.79 4.63
C LEU A 8 -0.82 -3.54 3.44
N LEU A 9 -0.40 -3.94 2.24
CA LEU A 9 -1.19 -3.88 1.01
C LEU A 9 -1.98 -5.18 0.80
N GLU A 10 -3.30 -5.08 0.78
CA GLU A 10 -4.22 -6.20 0.52
C GLU A 10 -4.90 -6.02 -0.84
N GLY A 11 -5.03 -7.10 -1.62
CA GLY A 11 -5.55 -7.07 -2.99
C GLY A 11 -4.52 -6.62 -4.03
N GLY A 12 -4.98 -6.09 -5.16
CA GLY A 12 -4.13 -5.59 -6.24
C GLY A 12 -3.30 -6.68 -6.96
N PRO A 13 -2.29 -6.29 -7.75
CA PRO A 13 -1.48 -7.23 -8.52
C PRO A 13 -0.74 -8.22 -7.61
N ALA A 14 -0.78 -9.51 -7.95
CA ALA A 14 -0.05 -10.56 -7.23
C ALA A 14 1.47 -10.32 -7.29
N ASP A 15 1.96 -9.82 -8.43
CA ASP A 15 3.37 -9.51 -8.72
C ASP A 15 3.91 -8.25 -8.06
N LEU A 16 3.21 -7.65 -7.09
CA LEU A 16 3.77 -6.52 -6.35
C LEU A 16 5.03 -6.96 -5.60
N PRO A 17 6.14 -6.21 -5.71
CA PRO A 17 7.43 -6.61 -5.14
C PRO A 17 7.39 -6.66 -3.61
N GLU A 18 6.62 -5.77 -2.98
CA GLU A 18 6.48 -5.71 -1.53
C GLU A 18 5.01 -5.51 -1.14
N ARG A 19 4.57 -6.26 -0.13
CA ARG A 19 3.25 -6.09 0.51
C ARG A 19 3.29 -5.17 1.70
N ILE A 20 4.44 -5.04 2.35
CA ILE A 20 4.61 -4.17 3.51
C ILE A 20 5.48 -3.01 3.08
N VAL A 21 4.89 -1.82 2.98
CA VAL A 21 5.58 -0.63 2.47
C VAL A 21 5.64 0.48 3.52
N PRO A 22 6.72 1.29 3.54
CA PRO A 22 6.76 2.47 4.40
C PRO A 22 5.72 3.49 3.92
N ILE A 23 5.04 4.12 4.88
CA ILE A 23 4.07 5.17 4.65
C ILE A 23 4.39 6.41 5.49
N THR A 24 3.95 7.56 4.99
CA THR A 24 3.95 8.81 5.75
C THR A 24 2.51 9.13 6.15
N PRO A 25 2.09 8.86 7.40
CA PRO A 25 0.77 9.24 7.87
C PRO A 25 0.63 10.77 7.96
N PRO A 26 -0.59 11.33 7.84
CA PRO A 26 -1.88 10.66 7.66
C PRO A 26 -2.29 10.56 6.17
N GLY A 27 -1.76 9.58 5.42
CA GLY A 27 -2.19 9.32 4.05
C GLY A 27 -3.43 8.44 4.00
N ILE A 28 -4.56 8.95 3.51
CA ILE A 28 -5.80 8.16 3.29
C ILE A 28 -5.75 7.28 2.03
N GLU A 29 -4.87 7.62 1.10
CA GLU A 29 -4.63 6.91 -0.15
C GLU A 29 -3.13 6.73 -0.33
N LEU A 30 -2.74 5.57 -0.85
CA LEU A 30 -1.39 5.24 -1.24
C LEU A 30 -1.37 4.88 -2.72
N LYS A 31 -0.48 5.50 -3.49
CA LYS A 31 -0.28 5.21 -4.91
C LYS A 31 1.08 4.53 -5.08
N ILE A 32 1.06 3.30 -5.56
CA ILE A 32 2.27 2.53 -5.80
C ILE A 32 2.54 2.50 -7.31
N PRO A 33 3.67 3.05 -7.80
CA PRO A 33 4.02 2.94 -9.20
C PRO A 33 4.28 1.47 -9.57
N PHE A 34 3.57 0.97 -10.57
CA PHE A 34 3.69 -0.42 -11.02
C PHE A 34 3.31 -0.58 -12.50
N LYS A 35 4.17 -1.26 -13.27
CA LYS A 35 3.98 -1.57 -14.70
C LYS A 35 3.39 -0.40 -15.52
N ASP A 36 4.10 0.72 -15.59
CA ASP A 36 3.67 1.91 -16.36
C ASP A 36 2.31 2.49 -15.90
N GLY A 37 2.14 2.58 -14.59
CA GLY A 37 0.90 2.99 -13.97
C GLY A 37 1.05 3.17 -12.47
N TYR A 38 -0.08 3.45 -11.83
CA TYR A 38 -0.21 3.54 -10.39
C TYR A 38 -1.31 2.60 -9.91
N GLU A 39 -0.97 1.74 -8.96
CA GLU A 39 -1.95 0.98 -8.19
C GLU A 39 -2.39 1.86 -7.02
N HIS A 40 -3.69 2.05 -6.88
CA HIS A 40 -4.30 2.86 -5.83
C HIS A 40 -4.76 1.95 -4.70
N PHE A 41 -4.32 2.27 -3.49
CA PHE A 41 -4.75 1.62 -2.27
C PHE A 41 -5.37 2.64 -1.32
N LYS A 42 -6.48 2.30 -0.69
CA LYS A 42 -7.14 3.15 0.30
C LYS A 42 -6.92 2.59 1.70
N VAL A 43 -6.68 3.50 2.64
CA VAL A 43 -6.60 3.12 4.05
C VAL A 43 -7.93 2.51 4.49
N THR A 44 -7.86 1.42 5.25
CA THR A 44 -9.02 0.82 5.90
C THR A 44 -8.92 0.96 7.41
N GLN A 45 -10.01 0.66 8.12
CA GLN A 45 -9.99 0.55 9.58
C GLN A 45 -9.40 -0.80 10.05
N ARG A 46 -9.09 -1.72 9.12
CA ARG A 46 -8.56 -3.04 9.45
C ARG A 46 -7.07 -2.92 9.78
N GLN A 47 -6.65 -3.73 10.74
CA GLN A 47 -5.25 -3.92 11.08
C GLN A 47 -4.95 -5.41 11.03
N ALA A 48 -3.77 -5.77 10.55
CA ALA A 48 -3.30 -7.14 10.48
C ALA A 48 -1.99 -7.29 11.24
N ASP A 49 -1.85 -8.41 11.95
CA ASP A 49 -0.59 -8.81 12.57
C ASP A 49 0.35 -9.34 11.51
N THR A 50 1.53 -8.73 11.41
CA THR A 50 2.57 -9.07 10.44
C THR A 50 3.90 -9.27 11.15
N GLU A 51 4.91 -9.74 10.42
CA GLU A 51 6.29 -9.84 10.94
C GLU A 51 6.87 -8.48 11.37
N SER A 52 6.36 -7.37 10.82
CA SER A 52 6.70 -6.01 11.24
C SER A 52 5.81 -5.47 12.37
N GLY A 53 4.99 -6.31 13.01
CA GLY A 53 4.00 -5.93 14.02
C GLY A 53 2.61 -5.69 13.43
N ARG A 54 1.76 -5.02 14.20
CA ARG A 54 0.38 -4.73 13.82
C ARG A 54 0.34 -3.53 12.86
N LEU A 55 0.00 -3.76 11.60
CA LEU A 55 -0.02 -2.74 10.55
C LEU A 55 -1.44 -2.44 10.06
N THR A 56 -1.69 -1.19 9.68
CA THR A 56 -2.95 -0.82 9.02
C THR A 56 -2.99 -1.41 7.62
N VAL A 57 -4.15 -1.99 7.27
CA VAL A 57 -4.37 -2.59 5.96
C VAL A 57 -4.85 -1.52 4.98
N TYR A 58 -4.16 -1.43 3.86
CA TYR A 58 -4.52 -0.61 2.71
C TYR A 58 -5.03 -1.55 1.63
N GLU A 59 -6.29 -1.37 1.25
CA GLU A 59 -6.96 -2.23 0.28
C GLU A 59 -6.87 -1.63 -1.11
N TRP A 60 -6.51 -2.46 -2.09
CA TRP A 60 -6.46 -2.06 -3.50
C TRP A 60 -7.86 -1.68 -4.00
N CYS A 61 -7.97 -0.52 -4.63
CA CYS A 61 -9.25 0.02 -5.09
C CYS A 61 -9.29 0.23 -6.61
N ASP A 62 -8.20 0.70 -7.22
CA ASP A 62 -8.17 1.04 -8.64
C ASP A 62 -6.74 1.04 -9.21
N ARG A 63 -6.60 1.14 -10.53
CA ARG A 63 -5.32 1.30 -11.20
C ARG A 63 -5.44 2.36 -12.30
N THR A 64 -4.59 3.38 -12.21
CA THR A 64 -4.40 4.33 -13.32
C THR A 64 -3.25 3.85 -14.19
N LYS A 65 -3.50 3.59 -15.48
CA LYS A 65 -2.42 3.44 -16.47
C LYS A 65 -1.91 4.82 -16.86
N ILE A 66 -0.60 4.98 -16.98
CA ILE A 66 -0.05 6.15 -17.65
C ILE A 66 -0.32 5.94 -19.14
N ALA A 67 -1.01 6.88 -19.78
CA ALA A 67 -1.17 6.85 -21.23
C ALA A 67 0.09 7.47 -21.84
N GLU A 68 0.76 6.72 -22.71
CA GLU A 68 1.90 7.16 -23.54
C GLU A 68 1.48 8.21 -24.57
#